data_AF-A0A0F9H0P2-F1
#
_entry.id   AF-A0A0F9H0P2-F1
#
_cell.length_a   1.000
_cell.length_b   1.000
_cell.length_c   1.000
_cell.angle_alpha   90.00
_cell.angle_beta   90.00
_cell.angle_gamma   90.00
#
_symmetry.space_group_name_H-M   'P 1'
#
loop_
_entity.id
_entity.type
_entity.pdbx_description
1 polymer ?
#
loop_
_entity_poly.entity_id
_entity_poly.type
_entity_poly.pdbx_seq_one_letter_code
_entity_poly.pdbx_strand_id
1 'polypeptide(L)'
;MASGCPPCRVRIERHHAQPNRWTFTIPPIAALIAEEGVGEGWIDPFAGMHSPAEHRNDINVDMFADEHMDAREWLRFMDSEQFAGAIYDPPYSYRQAVEMYGERKLPKNYTTFEYWAQCRDELARLIKPGGKAICCGWNSVGLGKSRGFHMERVLLVPHGGGRNDTIVTVEMKIQGRLL
;
A
#
# COMPACT_ATOMS: atom_id res chain seq x y z
N MET A 1 26.85 -19.31 16.53
CA MET A 1 26.67 -17.96 17.12
C MET A 1 25.78 -17.18 16.19
N ALA A 2 24.50 -17.00 16.54
CA ALA A 2 23.59 -16.19 15.73
C ALA A 2 24.04 -14.73 15.84
N SER A 3 24.58 -14.20 14.75
CA SER A 3 24.83 -12.76 14.61
C SER A 3 23.47 -12.07 14.71
N GLY A 4 23.15 -11.51 15.87
CA GLY A 4 21.94 -10.75 16.09
C GLY A 4 21.88 -9.60 15.09
N CYS A 5 20.80 -9.55 14.31
CA CYS A 5 20.50 -8.39 13.47
C CYS A 5 20.51 -7.15 14.38
N PRO A 6 21.26 -6.08 14.03
CA PRO A 6 21.25 -4.86 14.83
C PRO A 6 19.82 -4.34 14.98
N PRO A 7 19.48 -3.66 16.09
CA PRO A 7 18.15 -3.10 16.27
C PRO A 7 17.89 -2.09 15.16
N CYS A 8 17.10 -2.48 14.18
CA CYS A 8 16.70 -1.60 13.12
C CYS A 8 15.80 -0.51 13.70
N ARG A 9 16.32 0.72 13.74
CA ARG A 9 15.56 1.88 14.20
C ARG A 9 14.55 2.27 13.11
N VAL A 10 13.28 2.25 13.46
CA VAL A 10 12.20 2.76 12.61
C VAL A 10 12.18 4.29 12.72
N ARG A 11 12.21 5.01 11.59
CA ARG A 11 11.99 6.47 11.54
C ARG A 11 10.50 6.75 11.71
N ILE A 12 10.11 7.47 12.75
CA ILE A 12 8.70 7.84 12.98
C ILE A 12 8.57 9.36 12.89
N GLU A 13 7.65 9.80 12.05
CA GLU A 13 7.40 11.22 11.78
C GLU A 13 5.93 11.55 11.93
N ARG A 14 5.62 12.81 12.27
CA ARG A 14 4.24 13.27 12.44
C ARG A 14 4.07 14.67 11.86
N HIS A 15 3.20 14.79 10.86
CA HIS A 15 2.94 16.04 10.15
C HIS A 15 1.45 16.27 9.96
N HIS A 16 0.91 17.38 10.44
CA HIS A 16 -0.49 17.73 10.23
C HIS A 16 -0.75 18.13 8.77
N ALA A 17 -1.88 17.68 8.20
CA ALA A 17 -2.37 18.14 6.90
C ALA A 17 -3.89 18.03 6.81
N GLN A 18 -4.54 18.84 5.97
CA GLN A 18 -5.97 18.65 5.68
C GLN A 18 -6.18 17.34 4.92
N PRO A 19 -7.29 16.62 5.17
CA PRO A 19 -7.60 15.38 4.47
C PRO A 19 -7.98 15.66 3.02
N ASN A 20 -7.62 14.75 2.13
CA ASN A 20 -8.06 14.75 0.74
C ASN A 20 -8.52 13.33 0.39
N ARG A 21 -9.52 13.22 -0.51
CA ARG A 21 -9.92 11.92 -1.07
C ARG A 21 -8.82 11.27 -1.91
N TRP A 22 -7.84 12.05 -2.35
CA TRP A 22 -6.69 11.61 -3.12
C TRP A 22 -5.46 11.61 -2.22
N THR A 23 -5.14 10.43 -1.68
CA THR A 23 -4.09 10.21 -0.66
C THR A 23 -2.76 10.85 -1.06
N PHE A 24 -2.31 10.62 -2.30
CA PHE A 24 -1.02 11.10 -2.79
C PHE A 24 -0.97 12.59 -3.13
N THR A 25 -2.07 13.33 -2.97
CA THR A 25 -2.10 14.80 -3.06
C THR A 25 -1.95 15.48 -1.70
N ILE A 26 -1.98 14.71 -0.60
CA ILE A 26 -1.80 15.22 0.76
C ILE A 26 -0.31 15.56 0.94
N PRO A 27 0.07 16.83 1.24
CA PRO A 27 1.46 17.28 1.13
C PRO A 27 2.54 16.42 1.83
N PRO A 28 2.39 16.00 3.11
CA PRO A 28 3.39 15.14 3.75
C PRO A 28 3.48 13.75 3.11
N ILE A 29 2.38 13.23 2.57
CA ILE A 29 2.38 11.92 1.88
C ILE A 29 3.05 12.07 0.51
N ALA A 30 2.70 13.10 -0.24
CA ALA A 30 3.33 13.39 -1.54
C ALA A 30 4.86 13.55 -1.41
N ALA A 31 5.32 14.23 -0.36
CA ALA A 31 6.75 14.39 -0.06
C ALA A 31 7.42 13.04 0.24
N LEU A 32 6.77 12.16 1.03
CA LEU A 32 7.27 10.81 1.30
C LEU A 32 7.35 9.99 0.01
N ILE A 33 6.30 9.98 -0.81
CA ILE A 33 6.28 9.27 -2.10
C ILE A 33 7.46 9.70 -2.99
N ALA A 34 7.73 11.00 -3.06
CA ALA A 34 8.86 11.53 -3.82
C ALA A 34 10.21 11.12 -3.22
N GLU A 35 10.36 11.17 -1.90
CA GLU A 35 11.58 10.74 -1.19
C GLU A 35 11.88 9.25 -1.37
N GLU A 36 10.85 8.40 -1.38
CA GLU A 36 10.99 6.96 -1.57
C GLU A 36 11.18 6.56 -3.06
N GLY A 37 11.09 7.51 -3.99
CA GLY A 37 11.34 7.29 -5.42
C GLY A 37 10.28 6.41 -6.10
N VAL A 38 9.00 6.58 -5.73
CA VAL A 38 7.92 5.86 -6.40
C VAL A 38 7.76 6.34 -7.85
N GLY A 39 7.65 5.40 -8.78
CA GLY A 39 7.58 5.69 -10.22
C GLY A 39 7.82 4.43 -11.05
N GLU A 40 8.87 4.45 -11.89
CA GLU A 40 9.27 3.32 -12.74
C GLU A 40 9.49 2.03 -11.93
N GLY A 41 8.90 0.93 -12.39
CA GLY A 41 8.94 -0.38 -11.78
C GLY A 41 8.06 -0.53 -10.53
N TRP A 42 7.18 0.43 -10.23
CA TRP A 42 6.21 0.33 -9.14
C TRP A 42 4.83 -0.09 -9.60
N ILE A 43 4.11 -0.81 -8.74
CA ILE A 43 2.72 -1.21 -8.93
C ILE A 43 1.79 -0.59 -7.88
N ASP A 44 0.56 -0.28 -8.28
CA ASP A 44 -0.51 0.15 -7.40
C ASP A 44 -1.85 -0.51 -7.79
N PRO A 45 -2.38 -1.45 -6.99
CA PRO A 45 -3.63 -2.13 -7.30
C PRO A 45 -4.89 -1.32 -6.96
N PHE A 46 -4.75 -0.14 -6.33
CA PHE A 46 -5.84 0.75 -5.91
C PHE A 46 -5.56 2.20 -6.33
N ALA A 47 -5.27 2.40 -7.61
CA ALA A 47 -4.61 3.61 -8.10
C ALA A 47 -5.40 4.92 -7.96
N GLY A 48 -6.73 4.86 -8.00
CA GLY A 48 -7.57 6.05 -8.06
C GLY A 48 -7.16 7.00 -9.20
N MET A 49 -7.17 8.31 -8.93
CA MET A 49 -6.84 9.33 -9.95
C MET A 49 -5.39 9.81 -9.91
N HIS A 50 -4.65 9.52 -8.84
CA HIS A 50 -3.39 10.21 -8.54
C HIS A 50 -2.27 9.26 -8.12
N SER A 51 -2.37 7.96 -8.43
CA SER A 51 -1.27 7.03 -8.18
C SER A 51 0.01 7.48 -8.90
N PRO A 52 1.15 7.50 -8.21
CA PRO A 52 2.47 7.79 -8.78
C PRO A 52 3.15 6.55 -9.37
N ALA A 53 2.57 5.35 -9.23
CA ALA A 53 3.15 4.10 -9.72
C ALA A 53 3.10 4.01 -11.26
N GLU A 54 4.07 3.32 -11.87
CA GLU A 54 4.09 3.06 -13.31
C GLU A 54 2.93 2.17 -13.75
N HIS A 55 2.68 1.07 -13.03
CA HIS A 55 1.65 0.10 -13.35
C HIS A 55 0.48 0.24 -12.38
N ARG A 56 -0.71 0.53 -12.91
CA ARG A 56 -1.87 0.94 -12.10
C ARG A 56 -3.08 0.10 -12.43
N ASN A 57 -3.77 -0.34 -11.39
CA ASN A 57 -5.09 -0.96 -11.48
C ASN A 57 -6.07 -0.25 -10.57
N ASP A 58 -7.33 -0.19 -11.01
CA ASP A 58 -8.43 0.21 -10.16
C ASP A 58 -9.73 -0.46 -10.63
N ILE A 59 -10.48 -1.06 -9.72
CA ILE A 59 -11.74 -1.74 -10.06
C ILE A 59 -12.77 -0.79 -10.69
N ASN A 60 -12.64 0.52 -10.48
CA ASN A 60 -13.48 1.52 -11.09
C ASN A 60 -12.90 1.98 -12.44
N VAL A 61 -13.63 1.70 -13.51
CA VAL A 61 -13.34 2.10 -14.90
C VAL A 61 -13.21 3.60 -15.12
N ASP A 62 -13.70 4.43 -14.18
CA ASP A 62 -13.60 5.89 -14.28
C ASP A 62 -12.28 6.44 -13.70
N MET A 63 -11.44 5.59 -13.09
CA MET A 63 -10.18 5.99 -12.47
C MET A 63 -9.03 6.03 -13.49
N PHE A 64 -7.94 6.73 -13.16
CA PHE A 64 -6.79 6.88 -14.05
C PHE A 64 -5.80 5.71 -13.84
N ALA A 65 -6.21 4.53 -14.30
CA ALA A 65 -5.47 3.27 -14.21
C ALA A 65 -5.26 2.64 -15.61
N ASP A 66 -4.31 1.72 -15.71
CA ASP A 66 -4.01 1.01 -16.96
C ASP A 66 -4.95 -0.18 -17.15
N GLU A 67 -5.36 -0.80 -16.03
CA GLU A 67 -6.28 -1.94 -15.98
C GLU A 67 -7.44 -1.67 -15.01
N HIS A 68 -8.57 -2.33 -15.25
CA HIS A 68 -9.79 -2.15 -14.47
C HIS A 68 -10.41 -3.46 -13.98
N MET A 69 -9.70 -4.14 -13.09
CA MET A 69 -10.11 -5.43 -12.55
C MET A 69 -9.95 -5.52 -11.03
N ASP A 70 -10.43 -6.61 -10.46
CA ASP A 70 -10.22 -6.91 -9.05
C ASP A 70 -8.73 -6.92 -8.72
N ALA A 71 -8.34 -6.22 -7.65
CA ALA A 71 -6.94 -6.05 -7.26
C ALA A 71 -6.23 -7.39 -7.05
N ARG A 72 -6.88 -8.37 -6.41
CA ARG A 72 -6.25 -9.67 -6.19
C ARG A 72 -6.08 -10.43 -7.50
N GLU A 73 -7.07 -10.40 -8.38
CA GLU A 73 -6.96 -11.03 -9.71
C GLU A 73 -5.81 -10.42 -10.51
N TRP A 74 -5.73 -9.09 -10.57
CA TRP A 74 -4.65 -8.36 -11.23
C TRP A 74 -3.26 -8.80 -10.74
N LEU A 75 -3.07 -8.81 -9.42
CA LEU A 75 -1.79 -9.18 -8.81
C LEU A 75 -1.42 -10.65 -9.10
N ARG A 76 -2.39 -11.56 -9.20
CA ARG A 76 -2.14 -12.99 -9.45
C ARG A 76 -1.64 -13.29 -10.86
N PHE A 77 -1.92 -12.43 -11.84
CA PHE A 77 -1.48 -12.64 -13.22
C PHE A 77 -0.02 -12.23 -13.47
N MET A 78 0.60 -11.50 -12.54
CA MET A 78 1.96 -11.01 -12.69
C MET A 78 3.00 -12.01 -12.16
N ASP A 79 4.20 -12.03 -12.74
CA ASP A 79 5.26 -12.92 -12.28
C ASP A 79 5.94 -12.38 -11.01
N SER A 80 6.53 -13.29 -10.26
CA SER A 80 7.17 -12.98 -8.98
C SER A 80 8.44 -12.15 -9.16
N GLU A 81 8.75 -11.32 -8.15
CA GLU A 81 10.02 -10.59 -8.02
C GLU A 81 10.40 -9.68 -9.20
N GLN A 82 9.41 -9.08 -9.87
CA GLN A 82 9.61 -8.17 -11.01
C GLN A 82 9.71 -6.70 -10.59
N PHE A 83 9.05 -6.30 -9.50
CA PHE A 83 8.82 -4.88 -9.21
C PHE A 83 9.80 -4.30 -8.20
N ALA A 84 10.16 -3.03 -8.42
CA ALA A 84 10.99 -2.23 -7.51
C ALA A 84 10.23 -1.84 -6.23
N GLY A 85 8.91 -1.72 -6.32
CA GLY A 85 8.08 -1.59 -5.13
C GLY A 85 6.59 -1.66 -5.43
N ALA A 86 5.80 -1.53 -4.37
CA ALA A 86 4.36 -1.42 -4.49
C ALA A 86 3.77 -0.40 -3.53
N ILE A 87 2.73 0.28 -3.99
CA ILE A 87 1.79 1.01 -3.15
C ILE A 87 0.65 0.07 -2.76
N TYR A 88 0.18 0.20 -1.52
CA TYR A 88 -1.02 -0.45 -1.05
C TYR A 88 -1.90 0.58 -0.32
N ASP A 89 -2.83 1.18 -1.05
CA ASP A 89 -3.79 2.18 -0.57
C ASP A 89 -5.24 1.72 -0.79
N PRO A 90 -5.68 0.61 -0.19
CA PRO A 90 -7.05 0.14 -0.34
C PRO A 90 -8.03 1.11 0.36
N PRO A 91 -9.35 1.03 0.12
CA PRO A 91 -10.32 1.66 1.00
C PRO A 91 -10.11 1.20 2.45
N TYR A 92 -10.08 2.16 3.38
CA TYR A 92 -9.69 1.89 4.77
C TYR A 92 -10.80 1.25 5.62
N SER A 93 -12.01 1.14 5.06
CA SER A 93 -13.09 0.38 5.66
C SER A 93 -14.08 -0.12 4.61
N TYR A 94 -14.89 -1.12 4.98
CA TYR A 94 -15.99 -1.60 4.13
C TYR A 94 -16.96 -0.48 3.75
N ARG A 95 -17.30 0.40 4.70
CA ARG A 95 -18.16 1.55 4.43
C ARG A 95 -17.55 2.44 3.34
N GLN A 96 -16.26 2.73 3.45
CA GLN A 96 -15.55 3.55 2.46
C GLN A 96 -15.50 2.85 1.10
N ALA A 97 -15.34 1.52 1.07
CA ALA A 97 -15.40 0.75 -0.16
C ALA A 97 -16.78 0.84 -0.83
N VAL A 98 -17.86 0.71 -0.06
CA VAL A 98 -19.24 0.83 -0.56
C VAL A 98 -19.49 2.26 -1.07
N GLU A 99 -19.02 3.28 -0.36
CA GLU A 99 -19.13 4.68 -0.78
C GLU A 99 -18.35 4.96 -2.07
N MET A 100 -17.18 4.35 -2.25
CA MET A 100 -16.32 4.55 -3.43
C MET A 100 -16.79 3.79 -4.67
N TYR A 101 -17.19 2.53 -4.51
CA TYR A 101 -17.44 1.63 -5.64
C TYR A 101 -18.91 1.26 -5.83
N GLY A 102 -19.75 1.45 -4.80
CA GLY A 102 -21.13 0.99 -4.76
C GLY A 102 -21.23 -0.51 -4.47
N GLU A 103 -22.25 -0.91 -3.69
CA GLU A 103 -22.41 -2.30 -3.20
C GLU A 103 -22.39 -3.36 -4.31
N ARG A 104 -22.90 -3.02 -5.50
CA ARG A 104 -23.02 -3.97 -6.64
C ARG A 104 -21.70 -4.21 -7.38
N LYS A 105 -20.70 -3.33 -7.23
CA LYS A 105 -19.40 -3.47 -7.91
C LYS A 105 -18.33 -4.12 -7.03
N LEU A 106 -18.61 -4.31 -5.74
CA LEU A 106 -17.68 -4.95 -4.82
C LEU A 106 -17.81 -6.49 -4.89
N PRO A 107 -16.69 -7.21 -5.02
CA PRO A 107 -16.66 -8.65 -4.81
C PRO A 107 -17.24 -9.01 -3.44
N LYS A 108 -18.00 -10.12 -3.34
CA LYS A 108 -18.63 -10.55 -2.07
C LYS A 108 -17.61 -10.77 -0.92
N ASN A 109 -16.36 -11.08 -1.26
CA ASN A 109 -15.25 -11.33 -0.35
C ASN A 109 -14.45 -10.07 0.02
N TYR A 110 -14.77 -8.89 -0.53
CA TYR A 110 -14.09 -7.62 -0.21
C TYR A 110 -14.21 -7.24 1.28
N THR A 111 -15.19 -7.81 1.98
CA THR A 111 -15.43 -7.65 3.42
C THR A 111 -14.53 -8.51 4.30
N THR A 112 -13.82 -9.50 3.74
CA THR A 112 -13.10 -10.49 4.55
C THR A 112 -11.67 -10.05 4.80
N PHE A 113 -11.20 -10.23 6.04
CA PHE A 113 -9.78 -10.04 6.38
C PHE A 113 -8.85 -10.88 5.49
N GLU A 114 -9.35 -12.01 5.00
CA GLU A 114 -8.63 -12.93 4.11
C GLU A 114 -8.30 -12.28 2.76
N TYR A 115 -9.23 -11.56 2.12
CA TYR A 115 -8.99 -10.91 0.84
C TYR A 115 -7.80 -9.93 0.91
N TRP A 116 -7.78 -9.10 1.95
CA TRP A 116 -6.70 -8.15 2.19
C TRP A 116 -5.37 -8.82 2.53
N ALA A 117 -5.42 -9.92 3.29
CA ALA A 117 -4.22 -10.71 3.56
C ALA A 117 -3.66 -11.36 2.29
N GLN A 118 -4.53 -11.82 1.39
CA GLN A 118 -4.15 -12.39 0.10
C GLN A 118 -3.57 -11.33 -0.84
N CYS A 119 -4.14 -10.12 -0.89
CA CYS A 119 -3.54 -9.01 -1.65
C CYS A 119 -2.11 -8.72 -1.17
N ARG A 120 -1.91 -8.66 0.15
CA ARG A 120 -0.57 -8.47 0.73
C ARG A 120 0.38 -9.64 0.45
N ASP A 121 -0.12 -10.88 0.42
CA ASP A 121 0.67 -12.05 0.02
C ASP A 121 1.14 -11.95 -1.44
N GLU A 122 0.25 -11.55 -2.35
CA GLU A 122 0.61 -11.35 -3.76
C GLU A 122 1.60 -10.20 -3.93
N LEU A 123 1.37 -9.04 -3.28
CA LEU A 123 2.33 -7.93 -3.32
C LEU A 123 3.72 -8.35 -2.84
N ALA A 124 3.80 -9.10 -1.74
CA ALA A 124 5.06 -9.63 -1.24
C ALA A 124 5.76 -10.58 -2.22
N ARG A 125 4.99 -11.36 -2.99
CA ARG A 125 5.51 -12.24 -4.06
C ARG A 125 6.08 -11.43 -5.23
N LEU A 126 5.41 -10.34 -5.60
CA LEU A 126 5.74 -9.52 -6.77
C LEU A 126 6.95 -8.60 -6.57
N ILE A 127 7.15 -8.08 -5.36
CA ILE A 127 8.27 -7.17 -5.05
C ILE A 127 9.59 -7.96 -5.00
N LYS A 128 10.67 -7.49 -5.64
CA LYS A 128 11.99 -8.13 -5.57
C LYS A 128 12.70 -7.86 -4.23
N PRO A 129 13.64 -8.72 -3.77
CA PRO A 129 14.51 -8.38 -2.64
C PRO A 129 15.20 -7.02 -2.84
N GLY A 130 15.22 -6.19 -1.79
CA GLY A 130 15.65 -4.79 -1.85
C GLY A 130 14.58 -3.80 -2.33
N GLY A 131 13.46 -4.29 -2.87
CA GLY A 131 12.31 -3.45 -3.21
C GLY A 131 11.50 -3.02 -1.98
N LYS A 132 10.58 -2.07 -2.17
CA LYS A 132 9.83 -1.44 -1.08
C LYS A 132 8.33 -1.64 -1.17
N ALA A 133 7.65 -1.63 -0.03
CA ALA A 133 6.20 -1.56 0.08
C ALA A 133 5.83 -0.30 0.85
N ILE A 134 4.90 0.48 0.30
CA ILE A 134 4.33 1.67 0.95
C ILE A 134 2.84 1.42 1.18
N CYS A 135 2.44 1.25 2.43
CA CYS A 135 1.04 1.03 2.80
C CYS A 135 0.43 2.29 3.39
N CYS A 136 -0.81 2.61 3.01
CA CYS A 136 -1.59 3.70 3.58
C CYS A 136 -2.85 3.15 4.27
N GLY A 137 -3.21 3.71 5.41
CA GLY A 137 -4.44 3.32 6.12
C GLY A 137 -4.64 3.99 7.48
N TRP A 138 -5.61 3.49 8.24
CA TRP A 138 -5.89 3.95 9.62
C TRP A 138 -5.17 3.14 10.70
N ASN A 139 -4.25 2.28 10.30
CA ASN A 139 -3.40 1.50 11.19
C ASN A 139 -1.99 1.40 10.57
N SER A 140 -1.01 1.02 11.38
CA SER A 140 0.38 0.86 10.95
C SER A 140 0.69 -0.54 10.41
N VAL A 141 -0.31 -1.27 9.89
CA VAL A 141 -0.10 -2.60 9.32
C VAL A 141 0.49 -2.47 7.91
N GLY A 142 1.78 -2.78 7.77
CA GLY A 142 2.43 -2.98 6.48
C GLY A 142 2.16 -4.36 5.88
N LEU A 143 3.04 -4.84 5.00
CA LEU A 143 3.12 -6.24 4.57
C LEU A 143 3.66 -7.14 5.70
N GLY A 144 4.67 -6.66 6.42
CA GLY A 144 5.16 -7.21 7.67
C GLY A 144 6.21 -8.33 7.56
N LYS A 145 6.82 -8.64 8.71
CA LYS A 145 7.99 -9.54 8.83
C LYS A 145 7.76 -10.95 8.30
N SER A 146 6.57 -11.52 8.49
CA SER A 146 6.26 -12.87 7.97
C SER A 146 6.27 -12.95 6.44
N ARG A 147 6.16 -11.82 5.76
CA ARG A 147 6.28 -11.71 4.29
C ARG A 147 7.70 -11.34 3.83
N GLY A 148 8.67 -11.30 4.74
CA GLY A 148 10.06 -10.95 4.42
C GLY A 148 10.33 -9.44 4.40
N PHE A 149 9.48 -8.63 5.03
CA PHE A 149 9.62 -7.17 5.06
C PHE A 149 10.16 -6.66 6.39
N HIS A 150 10.95 -5.60 6.30
CA HIS A 150 11.48 -4.86 7.42
C HIS A 150 10.99 -3.41 7.36
N MET A 151 10.33 -2.94 8.43
CA MET A 151 9.79 -1.58 8.50
C MET A 151 10.89 -0.55 8.73
N GLU A 152 11.00 0.41 7.81
CA GLU A 152 12.01 1.47 7.87
C GLU A 152 11.42 2.79 8.37
N ARG A 153 10.16 3.07 8.02
CA ARG A 153 9.52 4.36 8.28
C ARG A 153 8.04 4.23 8.60
N VAL A 154 7.56 5.13 9.46
CA VAL A 154 6.14 5.40 9.71
C VAL A 154 5.92 6.91 9.68
N LEU A 155 5.00 7.37 8.84
CA LEU A 155 4.53 8.74 8.80
C LEU A 155 3.09 8.79 9.32
N LEU A 156 2.87 9.60 10.36
CA LEU A 156 1.56 9.88 10.92
C LEU A 156 1.06 11.23 10.40
N VAL A 157 -0.10 11.22 9.73
CA VAL A 157 -0.72 12.44 9.19
C VAL A 157 -2.05 12.70 9.89
N PRO A 158 -2.05 13.43 11.02
CA PRO A 158 -3.29 13.84 11.67
C PRO A 158 -4.01 14.91 10.85
N HIS A 159 -5.31 14.70 10.68
CA HIS A 159 -6.20 15.57 9.92
C HIS A 159 -7.02 16.54 10.79
N GLY A 160 -7.01 16.34 12.11
CA GLY A 160 -7.77 17.14 13.06
C GLY A 160 -9.29 16.88 13.01
N GLY A 161 -10.05 17.63 13.82
CA GLY A 161 -11.52 17.64 13.77
C GLY A 161 -12.19 16.28 14.02
N GLY A 162 -11.57 15.39 14.80
CA GLY A 162 -12.09 14.05 15.11
C GLY A 162 -12.02 13.05 13.96
N ARG A 163 -11.31 13.37 12.87
CA ARG A 163 -11.08 12.46 11.75
C ARG A 163 -9.96 11.48 12.08
N ASN A 164 -10.00 10.31 11.46
CA ASN A 164 -8.90 9.36 11.50
C ASN A 164 -7.64 9.99 10.86
N ASP A 165 -6.48 9.63 11.37
CA ASP A 165 -5.19 9.94 10.75
C ASP A 165 -5.01 9.09 9.49
N THR A 166 -4.23 9.57 8.53
CA THR A 166 -3.60 8.69 7.54
C THR A 166 -2.23 8.26 8.05
N ILE A 167 -2.04 6.96 8.19
CA ILE A 167 -0.80 6.33 8.61
C ILE A 167 -0.16 5.71 7.36
N VAL A 168 1.06 6.12 7.07
CA VAL A 168 1.85 5.59 5.95
C VAL A 168 3.02 4.81 6.51
N THR A 169 3.20 3.57 6.08
CA THR A 169 4.36 2.74 6.44
C THR A 169 5.22 2.49 5.22
N VAL A 170 6.54 2.47 5.41
CA VAL A 170 7.51 2.07 4.37
C VAL A 170 8.28 0.88 4.90
N GLU A 171 8.25 -0.20 4.14
CA GLU A 171 9.00 -1.42 4.45
C GLU A 171 9.86 -1.84 3.27
N MET A 172 11.08 -2.33 3.55
CA MET A 172 11.96 -2.92 2.55
C MET A 172 11.88 -4.44 2.62
N LYS A 173 11.80 -5.10 1.46
CA LYS A 173 11.87 -6.55 1.36
C LYS A 173 13.31 -6.99 1.57
N ILE A 174 13.58 -7.71 2.65
CA ILE A 174 14.93 -8.19 3.00
C ILE A 174 15.22 -9.59 2.43
N GLN A 175 14.19 -10.39 2.17
CA GLN A 175 14.30 -11.75 1.63
C GLN A 175 12.95 -12.23 1.08
N GLY A 176 12.92 -13.43 0.49
CA GLY A 176 11.68 -14.13 0.15
C GLY A 176 10.81 -14.44 1.38
N ARG A 177 9.62 -15.03 1.17
CA ARG A 177 8.70 -15.36 2.27
C ARG A 177 9.40 -16.26 3.31
N LEU A 178 9.29 -15.88 4.58
CA LEU A 178 9.67 -16.75 5.70
C LEU A 178 8.57 -17.80 5.84
N LEU A 179 8.83 -19.02 5.37
CA LEU A 179 7.96 -20.18 5.58
C LEU A 179 8.08 -20.73 7.00
#